data_AF-A0A9D1IC04-F1
#
_entry.id   AF-A0A9D1IC04-F1
#
_cell.length_a   1.000
_cell.length_b   1.000
_cell.length_c   1.000
_cell.angle_alpha   90.00
_cell.angle_beta   90.00
_cell.angle_gamma   90.00
#
_symmetry.space_group_name_H-M   'P 1'
#
loop_
_entity.id
_entity.type
_entity.pdbx_description
1 polymer ?
#
loop_
_entity_poly.entity_id
_entity_poly.type
_entity_poly.pdbx_seq_one_letter_code
_entity_poly.pdbx_strand_id
1 'polypeptide(L)'
;MQDKEQVRKTGGIFNIHEGYNWAKSTGLDVHLVLTPRLGSHNVGITSGVHLPGMEFEPHVHPLSEELVFCFEGEGEFYLYDRWIPVKAGDVLYAPPGVYHGTRKPKDSEGRFVTIGVATPPQLDLYNRIGYDVLAEEQGKAEE
;
A
#
# COMPACT_ATOMS: atom_id res chain seq x y z
N MET A 1 -2.17 7.66 15.01
CA MET A 1 -1.97 6.20 14.98
C MET A 1 -2.65 5.62 16.21
N GLN A 2 -3.53 4.64 16.04
CA GLN A 2 -4.23 3.99 17.15
C GLN A 2 -3.28 3.05 17.88
N ASP A 3 -3.41 2.95 19.20
CA ASP A 3 -2.62 2.05 20.03
C ASP A 3 -2.82 0.58 19.61
N LYS A 4 -1.71 -0.15 19.46
CA LYS A 4 -1.71 -1.54 18.98
C LYS A 4 -2.48 -2.48 19.90
N GLU A 5 -2.36 -2.33 21.22
CA GLU A 5 -3.09 -3.20 22.17
C GLU A 5 -4.59 -2.97 22.09
N GLN A 6 -5.01 -1.70 22.00
CA GLN A 6 -6.40 -1.33 21.80
C GLN A 6 -6.95 -1.90 20.48
N VAL A 7 -6.24 -1.73 19.36
CA VAL A 7 -6.68 -2.27 18.05
C VAL A 7 -6.86 -3.78 18.11
N ARG A 8 -5.95 -4.50 18.76
CA ARG A 8 -6.06 -5.96 18.92
C ARG A 8 -7.24 -6.39 19.80
N LYS A 9 -7.66 -5.54 20.74
CA LYS A 9 -8.76 -5.84 21.66
C LYS A 9 -10.13 -5.45 21.11
N THR A 10 -10.22 -4.33 20.40
CA THR A 10 -11.51 -3.71 20.03
C THR A 10 -11.67 -3.40 18.54
N GLY A 11 -10.64 -3.67 17.73
CA GLY A 11 -10.57 -3.17 16.36
C GLY A 11 -10.26 -1.68 16.30
N GLY A 12 -10.32 -1.11 15.10
CA GLY A 12 -9.87 0.25 14.81
C GLY A 12 -10.52 0.88 13.58
N ILE A 13 -10.37 2.20 13.46
CA ILE A 13 -10.74 2.98 12.28
C ILE A 13 -9.45 3.54 11.72
N PHE A 14 -9.24 3.35 10.41
CA PHE A 14 -8.03 3.73 9.72
C PHE A 14 -8.34 4.70 8.59
N ASN A 15 -7.41 5.59 8.31
CA ASN A 15 -7.46 6.49 7.17
C ASN A 15 -6.39 6.05 6.15
N ILE A 16 -6.75 6.00 4.88
CA ILE A 16 -5.82 5.60 3.81
C ILE A 16 -4.65 6.56 3.66
N HIS A 17 -4.75 7.81 4.15
CA HIS A 17 -3.65 8.77 4.14
C HIS A 17 -2.82 8.77 5.44
N GLU A 18 -3.08 7.82 6.33
CA GLU A 18 -2.38 7.64 7.60
C GLU A 18 -1.73 6.26 7.68
N GLY A 19 -0.99 6.01 8.76
CA GLY A 19 -0.24 4.79 9.00
C GLY A 19 1.26 5.01 8.90
N TYR A 20 2.02 3.92 8.83
CA TYR A 20 3.46 4.02 8.62
C TYR A 20 3.71 4.53 7.21
N ASN A 21 4.32 5.71 7.09
CA ASN A 21 4.71 6.28 5.82
C ASN A 21 6.07 5.69 5.40
N TRP A 22 6.08 5.06 4.23
CA TRP A 22 7.27 4.69 3.50
C TRP A 22 7.46 5.68 2.34
N ALA A 23 8.25 6.72 2.60
CA ALA A 23 8.69 7.67 1.59
C ALA A 23 9.70 7.01 0.66
N LYS A 24 9.29 6.78 -0.60
CA LYS A 24 10.20 6.22 -1.62
C LYS A 24 11.10 7.32 -2.18
N SER A 25 12.28 6.91 -2.69
CA SER A 25 13.18 7.81 -3.41
C SER A 25 12.58 8.43 -4.68
N THR A 26 11.49 7.85 -5.19
CA THR A 26 10.68 8.40 -6.30
C THR A 26 9.78 9.57 -5.88
N GLY A 27 9.74 9.91 -4.60
CA GLY A 27 8.84 10.92 -4.03
C GLY A 27 7.42 10.41 -3.78
N LEU A 28 7.12 9.15 -4.12
CA LEU A 28 5.85 8.51 -3.80
C LEU A 28 5.79 8.18 -2.30
N ASP A 29 4.77 8.72 -1.64
CA ASP A 29 4.39 8.32 -0.29
C ASP A 29 3.49 7.08 -0.35
N VAL A 30 3.98 5.98 0.24
CA VAL A 30 3.21 4.75 0.43
C VAL A 30 2.86 4.62 1.91
N HIS A 31 1.57 4.52 2.24
CA HIS A 31 1.14 4.28 3.61
C HIS A 31 0.85 2.81 3.83
N LEU A 32 1.43 2.22 4.88
CA LEU A 32 1.01 0.93 5.40
C LEU A 32 -0.15 1.15 6.37
N VAL A 33 -1.38 1.03 5.86
CA VAL A 33 -2.61 1.40 6.55
C VAL A 33 -3.01 0.31 7.56
N LEU A 34 -2.97 -0.96 7.13
CA LEU A 34 -3.23 -2.12 7.99
C LEU A 34 -2.09 -3.14 7.81
N THR A 35 -1.47 -3.53 8.92
CA THR A 35 -0.31 -4.42 8.92
C THR A 35 -0.46 -5.53 9.97
N PRO A 36 0.35 -6.61 9.89
CA PRO A 36 0.40 -7.63 10.93
C PRO A 36 0.78 -7.11 12.30
N ARG A 37 1.47 -5.96 12.39
CA ARG A 37 1.80 -5.33 13.67
C ARG A 37 0.52 -5.04 14.47
N LEU A 38 -0.55 -4.63 13.80
CA LEU A 38 -1.86 -4.36 14.40
C LEU A 38 -2.70 -5.62 14.69
N GLY A 39 -2.18 -6.82 14.38
CA GLY A 39 -2.86 -8.09 14.59
C GLY A 39 -3.60 -8.63 13.36
N SER A 40 -3.47 -8.01 12.18
CA SER A 40 -4.05 -8.54 10.96
C SER A 40 -3.20 -9.67 10.38
N HIS A 41 -3.68 -10.91 10.48
CA HIS A 41 -2.94 -12.09 10.02
C HIS A 41 -3.17 -12.43 8.55
N ASN A 42 -4.32 -12.01 7.99
CA ASN A 42 -4.77 -12.46 6.67
C ASN A 42 -4.81 -11.34 5.63
N VAL A 43 -4.84 -10.07 6.05
CA VAL A 43 -5.05 -8.92 5.16
C VAL A 43 -4.08 -7.79 5.48
N GLY A 44 -3.31 -7.35 4.48
CA GLY A 44 -2.57 -6.09 4.51
C GLY A 44 -3.32 -5.04 3.69
N ILE A 45 -3.27 -3.78 4.13
CA ILE A 45 -3.77 -2.65 3.33
C ILE A 45 -2.65 -1.63 3.18
N THR A 46 -2.39 -1.24 1.94
CA THR A 46 -1.50 -0.15 1.59
C THR A 46 -2.27 0.93 0.82
N SER A 47 -1.75 2.14 0.80
CA SER A 47 -2.20 3.16 -0.12
C SER A 47 -1.02 3.91 -0.72
N GLY A 48 -1.23 4.54 -1.87
CA GLY A 48 -0.24 5.42 -2.50
C GLY A 48 -0.90 6.59 -3.21
N VAL A 49 -0.31 7.78 -3.06
CA VAL A 49 -0.75 9.01 -3.75
C VAL A 49 0.29 9.39 -4.80
N HIS A 50 -0.05 9.19 -6.07
CA HIS A 50 0.85 9.47 -7.19
C HIS A 50 0.56 10.86 -7.76
N LEU A 51 1.59 11.71 -7.78
CA LEU A 51 1.63 12.93 -8.59
C LEU A 51 2.28 12.64 -9.95
N PRO A 52 2.14 13.53 -10.95
CA PRO A 52 2.74 13.32 -12.27
C PRO A 52 4.22 12.94 -12.21
N GLY A 53 4.56 11.80 -12.81
CA GLY A 53 5.91 11.23 -12.83
C GLY A 53 6.22 10.27 -11.68
N MET A 54 5.31 10.08 -10.72
CA MET A 54 5.47 9.12 -9.64
C MET A 54 5.03 7.71 -10.05
N GLU A 55 5.75 6.73 -9.55
CA GLU A 55 5.55 5.32 -9.85
C GLU A 55 5.80 4.47 -8.59
N PHE A 56 4.93 3.48 -8.40
CA PHE A 56 5.24 2.26 -7.68
C PHE A 56 5.62 1.20 -8.72
N GLU A 57 6.91 0.92 -8.79
CA GLU A 57 7.52 0.17 -9.88
C GLU A 57 6.94 -1.24 -9.98
N PRO A 58 6.88 -1.84 -11.19
CA PRO A 58 6.45 -3.22 -11.35
C PRO A 58 7.19 -4.18 -10.41
N HIS A 59 6.43 -4.88 -9.59
CA HIS A 59 6.94 -5.82 -8.59
C HIS A 59 5.99 -7.01 -8.46
N VAL A 60 6.40 -7.96 -7.62
CA VAL A 60 5.69 -9.22 -7.42
C VAL A 60 5.82 -9.65 -5.97
N HIS A 61 4.79 -10.29 -5.45
CA HIS A 61 4.80 -10.96 -4.16
C HIS A 61 4.84 -12.48 -4.37
N PRO A 62 5.75 -13.20 -3.68
CA PRO A 62 5.88 -14.65 -3.85
C PRO A 62 4.72 -15.43 -3.22
N LEU A 63 4.05 -14.86 -2.20
CA LEU A 63 3.00 -15.53 -1.43
C LEU A 63 1.65 -14.82 -1.50
N SER A 64 1.65 -13.48 -1.53
CA SER A 64 0.43 -12.69 -1.50
C SER A 64 -0.19 -12.56 -2.90
N GLU A 65 -1.50 -12.73 -2.98
CA GLU A 65 -2.27 -12.07 -4.03
C GLU A 65 -2.53 -10.62 -3.63
N GLU A 66 -2.71 -9.72 -4.60
CA GLU A 66 -3.05 -8.33 -4.34
C GLU A 66 -4.14 -7.82 -5.28
N LEU A 67 -5.10 -7.11 -4.69
CA LEU A 67 -6.05 -6.26 -5.39
C LEU A 67 -5.59 -4.81 -5.26
N VAL A 68 -5.48 -4.10 -6.38
CA VAL A 68 -5.17 -2.66 -6.38
C VAL A 68 -6.36 -1.90 -6.94
N PHE A 69 -6.97 -1.06 -6.11
CA PHE A 69 -8.08 -0.21 -6.49
C PHE A 69 -7.55 1.14 -6.96
N CYS A 70 -8.04 1.63 -8.10
CA CYS A 70 -7.96 3.05 -8.42
C CYS A 70 -9.04 3.75 -7.61
N PHE A 71 -8.66 4.35 -6.49
CA PHE A 71 -9.61 4.97 -5.56
C PHE A 71 -10.01 6.39 -6.02
N GLU A 72 -9.03 7.18 -6.47
CA GLU A 72 -9.26 8.55 -6.93
C GLU A 72 -8.41 8.87 -8.16
N GLY A 73 -8.96 9.63 -9.09
CA GLY A 73 -8.26 10.15 -10.26
C GLY A 73 -8.09 9.13 -11.38
N GLU A 74 -7.07 9.37 -12.20
CA GLU A 74 -6.72 8.56 -13.37
C GLU A 74 -5.21 8.35 -13.40
N GLY A 75 -4.78 7.16 -13.81
CA GLY A 75 -3.38 6.77 -13.88
C GLY A 75 -3.22 5.53 -14.73
N GLU A 76 -2.16 4.77 -14.47
CA GLU A 76 -1.92 3.51 -15.15
C GLU A 76 -1.59 2.40 -14.17
N PHE A 77 -2.15 1.23 -14.44
CA PHE A 77 -1.74 -0.02 -13.82
C PHE A 77 -0.78 -0.77 -14.74
N TYR A 78 0.27 -1.35 -14.18
CA TYR A 78 1.09 -2.32 -14.90
C TYR A 78 0.47 -3.70 -14.76
N LEU A 79 0.09 -4.31 -15.87
CA LEU A 79 -0.40 -5.69 -15.94
C LEU A 79 -0.25 -6.20 -17.38
N TYR A 80 -0.05 -7.51 -17.56
CA TYR A 80 0.19 -8.09 -18.89
C TYR A 80 1.41 -7.49 -19.59
N ASP A 81 2.48 -7.25 -18.83
CA ASP A 81 3.74 -6.67 -19.28
C ASP A 81 3.63 -5.30 -19.95
N ARG A 82 2.59 -4.53 -19.61
CA ARG A 82 2.34 -3.19 -20.14
C ARG A 82 1.64 -2.29 -19.14
N TRP A 83 1.73 -0.99 -19.39
CA TRP A 83 0.94 0.02 -18.68
C TRP A 83 -0.44 0.16 -19.33
N ILE A 84 -1.48 0.18 -18.51
CA ILE A 84 -2.89 0.20 -18.92
C ILE A 84 -3.56 1.39 -18.24
N PRO A 85 -4.15 2.33 -19.00
CA PRO A 85 -4.91 3.44 -18.43
C PRO A 85 -6.07 2.96 -17.58
N VAL A 86 -6.23 3.57 -16.41
CA VAL A 86 -7.30 3.27 -15.45
C VAL A 86 -7.84 4.55 -14.81
N LYS A 87 -9.05 4.46 -14.29
CA LYS A 87 -9.75 5.54 -13.60
C LYS A 87 -10.42 5.04 -12.33
N ALA A 88 -10.88 5.99 -11.51
CA ALA A 88 -11.57 5.70 -10.26
C ALA A 88 -12.66 4.63 -10.43
N GLY A 89 -12.58 3.58 -9.61
CA GLY A 89 -13.46 2.41 -9.65
C GLY A 89 -12.86 1.17 -10.33
N ASP A 90 -11.80 1.32 -11.13
CA ASP A 90 -11.10 0.17 -11.73
C ASP A 90 -10.27 -0.59 -10.69
N VAL A 91 -10.15 -1.91 -10.90
CA VAL A 91 -9.44 -2.82 -9.98
C VAL A 91 -8.48 -3.72 -10.76
N LEU A 92 -7.22 -3.75 -10.34
CA LEU A 92 -6.25 -4.74 -10.76
C LEU A 92 -6.27 -5.91 -9.79
N TYR A 93 -6.15 -7.13 -10.32
CA TYR A 93 -5.91 -8.35 -9.55
C TYR A 93 -4.60 -8.98 -10.00
N ALA A 94 -3.68 -9.19 -9.05
CA ALA A 94 -2.43 -9.91 -9.25
C ALA A 94 -2.38 -11.14 -8.35
N PRO A 95 -2.50 -12.36 -8.92
CA PRO A 95 -2.17 -13.59 -8.21
C PRO A 95 -0.71 -13.60 -7.72
N PRO A 96 -0.34 -14.50 -6.78
CA PRO A 96 1.05 -14.67 -6.37
C PRO A 96 1.95 -14.95 -7.57
N GLY A 97 3.10 -14.29 -7.63
CA GLY A 97 4.03 -14.43 -8.76
C GLY A 97 3.72 -13.56 -9.98
N VAL A 98 2.62 -12.79 -10.01
CA VAL A 98 2.28 -11.91 -11.14
C VAL A 98 2.81 -10.49 -10.92
N TYR A 99 3.54 -9.97 -11.91
CA TYR A 99 4.03 -8.59 -11.91
C TYR A 99 2.88 -7.59 -12.01
N HIS A 100 2.93 -6.58 -11.14
CA HIS A 100 1.98 -5.47 -11.14
C HIS A 100 2.62 -4.20 -10.58
N GLY A 101 2.03 -3.05 -10.84
CA GLY A 101 2.55 -1.75 -10.44
C GLY A 101 1.56 -0.63 -10.76
N THR A 102 1.87 0.58 -10.31
CA THR A 102 1.00 1.74 -10.46
C THR A 102 1.82 2.96 -10.81
N ARG A 103 1.36 3.81 -11.74
CA ARG A 103 2.03 5.09 -11.99
C ARG A 103 1.07 6.18 -12.41
N LYS A 104 1.54 7.41 -12.25
CA LYS A 104 0.96 8.59 -12.86
C LYS A 104 1.93 9.11 -13.92
N PRO A 105 1.58 9.09 -15.23
CA PRO A 105 2.47 9.57 -16.29
C PRO A 105 2.96 11.00 -16.04
N LYS A 106 4.20 11.31 -16.46
CA LYS A 106 4.85 12.61 -16.18
C LYS A 106 4.14 13.79 -16.86
N ASP A 107 3.53 13.54 -18.01
CA ASP A 107 2.80 14.48 -18.85
C ASP A 107 1.30 14.56 -18.53
N SER A 108 0.86 13.96 -17.42
CA SER A 108 -0.52 14.00 -16.95
C SER A 108 -0.75 15.05 -15.86
N GLU A 109 -2.01 15.27 -15.47
CA GLU A 109 -2.41 16.23 -14.44
C GLU A 109 -3.16 15.57 -13.27
N GLY A 110 -3.17 16.26 -12.12
CA GLY A 110 -3.89 15.81 -10.93
C GLY A 110 -3.23 14.63 -10.20
N ARG A 111 -3.91 14.13 -9.17
CA ARG A 111 -3.45 12.98 -8.37
C ARG A 111 -4.04 11.67 -8.87
N PHE A 112 -3.39 10.58 -8.50
CA PHE A 112 -3.86 9.21 -8.68
C PHE A 112 -3.66 8.44 -7.39
N VAL A 113 -4.78 8.12 -6.72
CA VAL A 113 -4.78 7.47 -5.40
C VAL A 113 -5.12 6.00 -5.59
N THR A 114 -4.26 5.15 -5.01
CA THR A 114 -4.40 3.70 -5.09
C THR A 114 -4.52 3.10 -3.70
N ILE A 115 -5.28 2.01 -3.59
CA ILE A 115 -5.38 1.20 -2.37
C ILE A 115 -5.03 -0.24 -2.74
N GLY A 116 -3.97 -0.77 -2.15
CA GLY A 116 -3.57 -2.17 -2.26
C GLY A 116 -4.18 -2.98 -1.12
N VAL A 117 -4.77 -4.13 -1.44
CA VAL A 117 -5.30 -5.11 -0.49
C VAL A 117 -4.63 -6.45 -0.79
N ALA A 118 -3.77 -6.89 0.12
CA ALA A 118 -2.96 -8.09 -0.08
C ALA A 118 -3.30 -9.20 0.90
N THR A 119 -3.40 -10.43 0.39
CA THR A 119 -3.71 -11.63 1.19
C THR A 119 -2.79 -12.80 0.84
N PRO A 120 -2.02 -13.37 1.79
CA PRO A 120 -1.72 -12.82 3.12
C PRO A 120 -1.03 -11.44 3.04
N PRO A 121 -0.81 -10.73 4.15
CA PRO A 121 -0.05 -9.47 4.16
C PRO A 121 1.34 -9.62 3.53
N GLN A 122 1.85 -8.59 2.86
CA GLN A 122 3.10 -8.58 2.08
C GLN A 122 4.36 -8.65 2.98
N LEU A 123 4.62 -9.80 3.60
CA LEU A 123 5.78 -9.99 4.50
C LEU A 123 7.12 -9.70 3.80
N ASP A 124 7.22 -10.01 2.52
CA ASP A 124 8.38 -9.69 1.68
C ASP A 124 8.61 -8.18 1.57
N LEU A 125 7.54 -7.39 1.42
CA LEU A 125 7.62 -5.93 1.41
C LEU A 125 8.12 -5.41 2.76
N TYR A 126 7.50 -5.85 3.87
CA TYR A 126 7.86 -5.37 5.21
C TYR A 126 9.33 -5.66 5.54
N ASN A 127 9.80 -6.87 5.22
CA ASN A 127 11.20 -7.25 5.39
C ASN A 127 12.13 -6.38 4.54
N ARG A 128 11.78 -6.13 3.27
CA ARG A 128 12.58 -5.33 2.34
C ARG A 128 12.76 -3.89 2.81
N ILE A 129 11.74 -3.30 3.43
CA ILE A 129 11.77 -1.90 3.89
C ILE A 129 12.19 -1.74 5.36
N GLY A 130 12.53 -2.84 6.05
CA GLY A 130 12.91 -2.82 7.46
C GLY A 130 11.75 -2.52 8.42
N TYR A 131 10.51 -2.77 8.00
CA TYR A 131 9.34 -2.61 8.88
C TYR A 131 9.16 -3.86 9.75
N ASP A 132 9.61 -3.79 11.00
CA ASP A 132 9.50 -4.90 11.94
C ASP A 132 8.04 -5.13 12.39
N VAL A 133 7.37 -6.14 11.84
CA VAL A 133 5.97 -6.44 12.18
C VAL A 133 5.79 -6.89 13.63
N LEU A 134 6.85 -7.27 14.33
CA LEU A 134 6.82 -7.74 15.72
C LEU A 134 7.09 -6.64 16.74
N ALA A 135 7.76 -5.55 16.35
CA ALA A 135 8.14 -4.46 17.25
C ALA A 135 6.98 -3.95 18.11
N GLU A 136 7.30 -3.63 19.36
CA GLU A 136 6.42 -2.88 20.26
C GLU A 136 6.53 -1.39 19.94
N GLU A 137 5.42 -0.64 20.11
CA GLU A 137 5.51 0.82 20.05
C GLU A 137 6.35 1.28 21.24
N GLN A 138 7.41 2.07 20.99
CA GLN A 138 8.02 2.83 22.06
C GLN A 138 6.95 3.79 22.57
N GLY A 139 6.48 3.54 23.80
CA GLY A 139 5.45 4.36 24.43
C GLY A 139 5.80 5.84 24.27
N LYS A 140 4.82 6.64 23.87
CA LYS A 140 4.93 8.08 24.00
C LYS A 140 5.27 8.34 25.47
N ALA A 141 6.45 8.90 25.74
CA ALA A 141 6.71 9.50 27.03
C ALA A 141 5.58 10.51 27.27
N GLU A 142 4.79 10.26 28.30
CA GLU A 142 3.80 11.19 28.79
C GLU A 142 4.55 12.45 29.25
N GLU A 143 4.23 13.60 28.66
CA GLU A 143 4.48 14.94 29.22
C GLU A 143 3.14 15.56 29.63
#